data_AF-A0A0D1LEB0-F1
#
_entry.id   AF-A0A0D1LEB0-F1
#
_cell.length_a   1.000
_cell.length_b   1.000
_cell.length_c   1.000
_cell.angle_alpha   90.00
_cell.angle_beta   90.00
_cell.angle_gamma   90.00
#
_symmetry.space_group_name_H-M   'P 1'
#
loop_
_entity.id
_entity.type
_entity.pdbx_description
1 polymer ?
#
loop_
_entity_poly.entity_id
_entity_poly.type
_entity_poly.pdbx_seq_one_letter_code
_entity_poly.pdbx_strand_id
1 'polypeptide(L)'
;MRDWSASGLAALTGMPDGPPDVGRAAVLGRARGVASELSGHFGVTVDAAELLAGRAALLGLRRQGRISAGGATRLLAGRDGWFALTLARPDDVAAVPALLESDVPIDYAWSAINEWARRRQVADVAERARLLGLP
;
A
#
# COMPACT_ATOMS: atom_id res chain seq x y z
N MET A 1 -21.39 8.49 4.17
CA MET A 1 -20.55 8.33 5.38
C MET A 1 -20.81 7.01 6.11
N ARG A 2 -22.05 6.69 6.54
CA ARG A 2 -22.37 5.40 7.21
C ARG A 2 -21.94 4.16 6.42
N ASP A 3 -22.15 4.18 5.11
CA ASP A 3 -21.81 3.08 4.21
C ASP A 3 -20.32 2.77 4.09
N TRP A 4 -19.46 3.78 4.23
CA TRP A 4 -18.01 3.59 4.15
C TRP A 4 -17.48 2.88 5.39
N SER A 5 -17.93 3.29 6.58
CA SER A 5 -17.57 2.64 7.83
C SER A 5 -18.04 1.18 7.89
N ALA A 6 -19.22 0.89 7.35
CA ALA A 6 -19.78 -0.47 7.30
C ALA A 6 -19.11 -1.38 6.23
N SER A 7 -18.39 -0.81 5.26
CA SER A 7 -17.79 -1.56 4.14
C SER A 7 -16.50 -2.33 4.48
N GLY A 8 -15.92 -2.10 5.66
CA GLY A 8 -14.59 -2.61 6.01
C GLY A 8 -13.42 -1.79 5.42
N LEU A 9 -13.64 -0.97 4.39
CA LEU A 9 -12.57 -0.15 3.77
C LEU A 9 -12.02 0.92 4.70
N ALA A 10 -12.86 1.45 5.58
CA ALA A 10 -12.44 2.37 6.65
C ALA A 10 -11.45 1.71 7.62
N ALA A 11 -11.52 0.39 7.81
CA ALA A 11 -10.59 -0.34 8.67
C ALA A 11 -9.21 -0.53 8.01
N LEU A 12 -9.11 -0.35 6.69
CA LEU A 12 -7.90 -0.54 5.87
C LEU A 12 -7.24 0.77 5.44
N THR A 13 -7.93 1.89 5.61
CA THR A 13 -7.53 3.19 5.09
C THR A 13 -7.27 4.18 6.23
N GLY A 14 -6.14 4.88 6.18
CA GLY A 14 -5.77 5.91 7.15
C GLY A 14 -4.61 5.52 8.05
N MET A 15 -4.28 6.40 9.01
CA MET A 15 -3.21 6.16 9.98
C MET A 15 -3.59 5.05 10.97
N PRO A 16 -2.64 4.22 11.45
CA PRO A 16 -2.93 3.09 12.34
C PRO A 16 -3.75 3.49 13.56
N ASP A 17 -3.29 4.53 14.25
CA ASP A 17 -3.90 5.01 15.51
C ASP A 17 -4.82 6.23 15.30
N GLY A 18 -5.03 6.64 14.04
CA GLY A 18 -5.91 7.73 13.70
C GLY A 18 -7.38 7.31 13.62
N PRO A 19 -8.32 8.27 13.61
CA PRO A 19 -9.71 7.98 13.28
C PRO A 19 -9.80 7.36 11.87
N PRO A 20 -10.81 6.52 11.60
CA PRO A 20 -11.03 5.98 10.27
C PRO A 20 -11.16 7.11 9.23
N ASP A 21 -10.41 7.01 8.14
CA ASP A 21 -10.47 8.01 7.08
C ASP A 21 -11.76 7.84 6.29
N VAL A 22 -12.64 8.85 6.31
CA VAL A 22 -13.90 8.89 5.55
C VAL A 22 -13.82 9.70 4.26
N GLY A 23 -12.70 10.39 4.01
CA GLY A 23 -12.51 11.24 2.83
C GLY A 23 -12.49 10.47 1.51
N ARG A 24 -12.29 9.15 1.56
CA ARG A 24 -12.24 8.26 0.38
C ARG A 24 -13.57 7.57 0.05
N ALA A 25 -14.67 7.97 0.69
CA ALA A 25 -15.98 7.33 0.51
C ALA A 25 -16.48 7.27 -0.95
N ALA A 26 -16.10 8.24 -1.79
CA ALA A 26 -16.48 8.28 -3.20
C ALA A 26 -15.95 7.07 -4.00
N VAL A 27 -14.82 6.47 -3.58
CA VAL A 27 -14.25 5.26 -4.21
C VAL A 27 -15.23 4.09 -4.11
N LEU A 28 -15.81 3.87 -2.93
CA LEU A 28 -16.82 2.83 -2.74
C LEU A 28 -18.09 3.11 -3.55
N GLY A 29 -18.51 4.38 -3.63
CA GLY A 29 -19.64 4.78 -4.48
C GLY A 29 -19.41 4.41 -5.95
N ARG A 30 -18.23 4.71 -6.49
CA ARG A 30 -17.87 4.34 -7.86
C ARG A 30 -17.79 2.81 -8.05
N ALA A 31 -17.17 2.10 -7.11
CA ALA A 31 -17.06 0.65 -7.16
C ALA A 31 -18.44 -0.04 -7.17
N ARG A 32 -19.39 0.47 -6.40
CA ARG A 32 -20.79 -0.01 -6.41
C ARG A 32 -21.47 0.24 -7.76
N GLY A 33 -21.24 1.39 -8.39
CA GLY A 33 -21.76 1.66 -9.74
C GLY A 33 -21.27 0.63 -10.75
N VAL A 34 -19.96 0.36 -10.77
CA VAL A 34 -19.37 -0.69 -11.62
C VAL A 34 -19.92 -2.07 -11.28
N ALA A 35 -20.05 -2.40 -10.01
CA ALA A 35 -20.61 -3.69 -9.58
C ALA A 35 -22.08 -3.87 -10.00
N SER A 36 -22.86 -2.80 -10.01
CA SER A 36 -24.24 -2.81 -10.51
C SER A 36 -24.30 -3.10 -12.01
N GLU A 37 -23.42 -2.49 -12.81
CA GLU A 37 -23.32 -2.75 -14.26
C GLU A 37 -22.93 -4.21 -14.52
N LEU A 38 -21.91 -4.72 -13.82
CA LEU A 38 -21.48 -6.12 -13.91
C LEU A 38 -22.60 -7.07 -13.49
N SER A 39 -23.33 -6.75 -12.42
CA SER A 39 -24.44 -7.59 -11.94
C SER A 39 -25.54 -7.72 -12.99
N GLY A 40 -25.88 -6.61 -13.67
CA GLY A 40 -26.84 -6.62 -14.77
C GLY A 40 -26.36 -7.41 -15.99
N HIS A 41 -25.06 -7.35 -16.29
CA HIS A 41 -24.49 -8.05 -17.44
C HIS A 41 -24.40 -9.57 -17.23
N PHE A 42 -24.00 -10.00 -16.03
CA PHE A 42 -23.75 -11.41 -15.71
C PHE A 42 -24.94 -12.12 -15.04
N GLY A 43 -25.96 -11.39 -14.58
CA GLY A 43 -27.08 -11.96 -13.85
C GLY A 43 -26.72 -12.48 -12.46
N VAL A 44 -25.60 -12.04 -11.90
CA VAL A 44 -25.10 -12.44 -10.57
C VAL A 44 -24.84 -11.18 -9.75
N THR A 45 -25.28 -11.16 -8.49
CA THR A 45 -25.01 -10.04 -7.58
C THR A 45 -23.52 -9.91 -7.29
N VAL A 46 -22.96 -8.72 -7.55
CA VAL A 46 -21.58 -8.37 -7.23
C VAL A 46 -21.58 -7.39 -6.05
N ASP A 47 -21.10 -7.83 -4.88
CA ASP A 47 -20.91 -6.94 -3.72
C ASP A 47 -19.53 -6.29 -3.78
N ALA A 48 -19.49 -5.01 -4.13
CA ALA A 48 -18.25 -4.24 -4.21
C ALA A 48 -17.52 -4.11 -2.86
N ALA A 49 -18.24 -4.00 -1.75
CA ALA A 49 -17.61 -3.86 -0.44
C ALA A 49 -16.97 -5.18 -0.02
N GLU A 50 -17.68 -6.30 -0.20
CA GLU A 50 -17.18 -7.63 0.08
C GLU A 50 -15.94 -7.95 -0.76
N LEU A 51 -15.96 -7.68 -2.06
CA LEU A 51 -14.82 -7.94 -2.94
C LEU A 51 -13.57 -7.11 -2.58
N LEU A 52 -13.76 -5.85 -2.18
CA LEU A 52 -12.64 -4.96 -1.89
C LEU A 52 -12.06 -5.18 -0.47
N ALA A 53 -12.89 -5.51 0.51
CA ALA A 53 -12.47 -5.64 1.92
C ALA A 53 -12.37 -7.10 2.42
N GLY A 54 -12.99 -8.06 1.73
CA GLY A 54 -13.19 -9.43 2.21
C GLY A 54 -11.88 -10.17 2.51
N ARG A 55 -10.90 -10.12 1.60
CA ARG A 55 -9.58 -10.76 1.85
C ARG A 55 -8.91 -10.18 3.10
N ALA A 56 -8.98 -8.88 3.29
CA ALA A 56 -8.38 -8.24 4.45
C ALA A 56 -9.10 -8.62 5.75
N ALA A 57 -10.43 -8.77 5.72
CA ALA A 57 -11.20 -9.29 6.84
C ALA A 57 -10.81 -10.74 7.19
N LEU A 58 -10.69 -11.62 6.18
CA LEU A 58 -10.27 -13.02 6.36
C LEU A 58 -8.85 -13.15 6.95
N LEU A 59 -7.95 -12.25 6.55
CA LEU A 59 -6.55 -12.25 6.99
C LEU A 59 -6.31 -11.37 8.23
N GLY A 60 -7.35 -10.75 8.80
CA GLY A 60 -7.24 -9.86 9.95
C GLY A 60 -6.40 -8.60 9.71
N LEU A 61 -6.23 -8.19 8.45
CA LEU A 61 -5.42 -7.02 8.08
C LEU A 61 -6.12 -5.72 8.49
N ARG A 62 -5.32 -4.70 8.79
CA ARG A 62 -5.80 -3.38 9.23
C ARG A 62 -5.00 -2.27 8.57
N ARG A 63 -5.48 -1.04 8.67
CA ARG A 63 -4.79 0.16 8.21
C ARG A 63 -3.43 0.30 8.89
N GLN A 64 -2.40 0.58 8.11
CA GLN A 64 -1.03 0.77 8.62
C GLN A 64 -0.41 2.10 8.13
N GLY A 65 -1.25 3.09 7.81
CA GLY A 65 -0.81 4.41 7.34
C GLY A 65 -0.08 4.32 6.01
N ARG A 66 1.25 4.46 6.07
CA ARG A 66 2.15 4.42 4.90
C ARG A 66 2.66 3.02 4.59
N ILE A 67 2.22 2.01 5.33
CA ILE A 67 2.57 0.61 5.11
C ILE A 67 1.34 -0.07 4.49
N SER A 68 1.54 -0.91 3.48
CA SER A 68 0.46 -1.71 2.90
C SER A 68 -0.13 -2.65 3.94
N ALA A 69 -1.40 -3.05 3.77
CA ALA A 69 -2.09 -3.90 4.74
C ALA A 69 -1.35 -5.24 5.01
N GLY A 70 -0.62 -5.75 4.02
CA GLY A 70 0.23 -6.95 4.15
C GLY A 70 1.65 -6.69 4.67
N GLY A 71 2.03 -5.44 4.99
CA GLY A 71 3.29 -5.09 5.65
C GLY A 71 4.52 -4.95 4.74
N ALA A 72 4.52 -5.58 3.56
CA ALA A 72 5.71 -5.67 2.70
C ALA A 72 6.04 -4.38 1.93
N THR A 73 5.06 -3.50 1.70
CA THR A 73 5.25 -2.27 0.91
C THR A 73 5.18 -1.06 1.82
N ARG A 74 6.10 -0.11 1.63
CA ARG A 74 6.06 1.19 2.32
C ARG A 74 6.08 2.35 1.34
N LEU A 75 5.29 3.38 1.64
CA LEU A 75 5.31 4.68 0.97
C LEU A 75 6.34 5.57 1.66
N LEU A 76 7.38 5.95 0.93
CA LEU A 76 8.58 6.63 1.41
C LEU A 76 8.73 8.00 0.75
N ALA A 77 9.26 8.96 1.49
CA ALA A 77 9.51 10.30 0.98
C ALA A 77 10.90 10.38 0.32
N GLY A 78 10.94 10.83 -0.92
CA GLY A 78 12.14 11.34 -1.56
C GLY A 78 12.28 12.85 -1.35
N ARG A 79 13.25 13.46 -2.04
CA ARG A 79 13.50 14.91 -2.02
C ARG A 79 12.36 15.72 -2.64
N ASP A 80 11.75 15.18 -3.70
CA ASP A 80 10.81 15.86 -4.59
C ASP A 80 9.44 15.17 -4.67
N GLY A 81 9.21 14.11 -3.87
CA GLY A 81 7.95 13.39 -3.91
C GLY A 81 7.92 12.13 -3.06
N TRP A 82 7.05 11.20 -3.45
CA TRP A 82 6.87 9.92 -2.79
C TRP A 82 7.07 8.77 -3.77
N PHE A 83 7.54 7.64 -3.25
CA PHE A 83 7.59 6.37 -3.97
C PHE A 83 7.15 5.24 -3.06
N ALA A 84 6.70 4.14 -3.66
CA ALA A 84 6.48 2.89 -2.95
C ALA A 84 7.67 1.97 -3.20
N LEU A 85 8.07 1.23 -2.17
CA LEU A 85 9.05 0.15 -2.29
C LEU A 85 8.49 -1.09 -1.62
N THR A 86 8.57 -2.23 -2.29
CA THR A 86 8.12 -3.52 -1.78
C THR A 86 9.30 -4.42 -1.47
N LEU A 87 9.40 -4.90 -0.24
CA LEU A 87 10.35 -5.93 0.18
C LEU A 87 9.55 -7.16 0.62
N ALA A 88 9.04 -7.93 -0.33
CA ALA A 88 8.14 -9.07 -0.09
C ALA A 88 8.88 -10.41 -0.09
N ARG A 89 10.07 -10.46 -0.70
CA ARG A 89 10.89 -11.67 -0.85
C ARG A 89 12.20 -11.51 -0.09
N PRO A 90 12.82 -12.61 0.35
CA PRO A 90 14.17 -12.56 0.94
C PRO A 90 15.19 -11.88 0.02
N ASP A 91 15.10 -12.09 -1.29
CA ASP A 91 15.99 -11.47 -2.27
C ASP A 91 15.81 -9.95 -2.36
N ASP A 92 14.58 -9.43 -2.17
CA ASP A 92 14.34 -8.00 -2.13
C ASP A 92 15.10 -7.36 -0.95
N VAL A 93 15.08 -8.05 0.21
CA VAL A 93 15.78 -7.60 1.41
C VAL A 93 17.30 -7.72 1.24
N ALA A 94 17.78 -8.80 0.61
CA ALA A 94 19.19 -9.02 0.34
C ALA A 94 19.77 -7.98 -0.66
N ALA A 95 18.94 -7.38 -1.51
CA ALA A 95 19.33 -6.31 -2.42
C ALA A 95 19.41 -4.92 -1.76
N VAL A 96 18.96 -4.76 -0.51
CA VAL A 96 18.97 -3.46 0.18
C VAL A 96 20.38 -2.86 0.31
N PRO A 97 21.44 -3.58 0.71
CA PRO A 97 22.79 -3.02 0.74
C PRO A 97 23.23 -2.45 -0.62
N ALA A 98 22.88 -3.15 -1.70
CA ALA A 98 23.14 -2.68 -3.05
C ALA A 98 22.32 -1.42 -3.37
N LEU A 99 21.05 -1.35 -2.97
CA LEU A 99 20.23 -0.14 -3.14
C LEU A 99 20.88 1.06 -2.42
N LEU A 100 21.35 0.86 -1.19
CA LEU A 100 21.89 1.93 -0.35
C LEU A 100 23.34 2.31 -0.68
N GLU A 101 24.04 1.49 -1.46
CA GLU A 101 25.50 1.58 -1.68
C GLU A 101 26.29 1.47 -0.36
N SER A 102 25.75 0.74 0.61
CA SER A 102 26.30 0.59 1.94
C SER A 102 25.75 -0.67 2.59
N ASP A 103 26.58 -1.34 3.38
CA ASP A 103 26.10 -2.41 4.25
C ASP A 103 25.11 -1.86 5.28
N VAL A 104 24.06 -2.64 5.53
CA VAL A 104 23.06 -2.34 6.56
C VAL A 104 22.57 -3.65 7.19
N PRO A 105 22.48 -3.75 8.53
CA PRO A 105 21.82 -4.88 9.15
C PRO A 105 20.32 -4.89 8.81
N ILE A 106 19.76 -6.08 8.64
CA ILE A 106 18.37 -6.28 8.22
C ILE A 106 17.34 -5.54 9.08
N ASP A 107 17.58 -5.47 10.40
CA ASP A 107 16.70 -4.79 11.36
C ASP A 107 16.61 -3.28 11.15
N TYR A 108 17.61 -2.70 10.47
CA TYR A 108 17.70 -1.27 10.17
C TYR A 108 17.41 -0.94 8.70
N ALA A 109 17.08 -1.94 7.86
CA ALA A 109 16.89 -1.76 6.43
C ALA A 109 15.91 -0.62 6.12
N TRP A 110 14.72 -0.63 6.73
CA TRP A 110 13.69 0.39 6.48
C TRP A 110 14.08 1.78 6.97
N SER A 111 14.74 1.89 8.12
CA SER A 111 15.22 3.20 8.61
C SER A 111 16.31 3.76 7.70
N ALA A 112 17.23 2.91 7.24
CA ALA A 112 18.31 3.31 6.35
C ALA A 112 17.79 3.71 4.97
N ILE A 113 16.84 2.95 4.40
CA ILE A 113 16.15 3.31 3.15
C ILE A 113 15.48 4.68 3.28
N ASN A 114 14.77 4.94 4.37
CA ASN A 114 14.09 6.22 4.59
C ASN A 114 15.08 7.40 4.66
N GLU A 115 16.19 7.25 5.38
CA GLU A 115 17.23 8.30 5.44
C GLU A 115 17.90 8.51 4.07
N TRP A 116 18.29 7.42 3.41
CA TRP A 116 18.95 7.43 2.12
C TRP A 116 18.08 8.08 1.03
N ALA A 117 16.78 7.80 1.03
CA ALA A 117 15.84 8.30 0.03
C ALA A 117 15.51 9.79 0.20
N ARG A 118 15.42 10.30 1.43
CA ARG A 118 15.06 11.72 1.70
C ARG A 118 15.96 12.74 1.00
N ARG A 119 17.20 12.36 0.68
CA ARG A 119 18.19 13.25 0.04
C ARG A 119 18.24 13.08 -1.49
N ARG A 120 17.43 12.19 -2.07
CA ARG A 120 17.49 11.78 -3.49
C ARG A 120 16.17 12.07 -4.21
N GLN A 121 16.25 12.28 -5.52
CA GLN A 121 15.04 12.41 -6.34
C GLN A 121 14.35 11.06 -6.43
N VAL A 122 13.03 11.06 -6.43
CA VAL A 122 12.23 9.84 -6.56
C VAL A 122 12.57 9.09 -7.84
N ALA A 123 12.81 9.80 -8.95
CA ALA A 123 13.20 9.18 -10.21
C ALA A 123 14.53 8.41 -10.10
N ASP A 124 15.54 8.98 -9.44
CA ASP A 124 16.85 8.35 -9.26
C ASP A 124 16.75 7.10 -8.37
N VAL A 125 15.91 7.16 -7.33
CA VAL A 125 15.61 6.02 -6.46
C VAL A 125 14.92 4.90 -7.25
N ALA A 126 13.88 5.24 -8.01
CA ALA A 126 13.12 4.27 -8.80
C ALA A 126 13.97 3.62 -9.90
N GLU A 127 14.84 4.39 -10.55
CA GLU A 127 15.78 3.86 -11.55
C GLU A 127 16.72 2.83 -10.93
N ARG A 128 17.33 3.18 -9.78
CA ARG A 128 18.21 2.26 -9.07
C ARG A 128 17.50 1.01 -8.58
N ALA A 129 16.31 1.15 -8.00
CA ALA A 129 15.49 0.03 -7.56
C ALA A 129 15.20 -0.93 -8.72
N ARG A 130 14.85 -0.38 -9.90
CA ARG A 130 14.57 -1.19 -11.09
C ARG A 130 15.79 -1.97 -11.59
N LEU A 131 16.98 -1.37 -11.55
CA LEU A 131 18.24 -2.08 -11.89
C LEU A 131 18.49 -3.29 -10.97
N LEU A 132 18.02 -3.22 -9.73
CA LEU A 132 18.16 -4.28 -8.73
C LEU A 132 16.96 -5.25 -8.73
N GLY A 133 15.99 -5.08 -9.62
CA GLY A 133 14.77 -5.88 -9.65
C GLY A 133 13.83 -5.63 -8.48
N LEU A 134 14.00 -4.52 -7.75
CA LEU A 134 13.15 -4.15 -6.62
C LEU A 134 11.82 -3.53 -7.11
N PRO A 135 10.65 -4.01 -6.63
CA PRO A 135 9.34 -3.48 -7.00
C PRO A 135 8.95 -2.15 -6.33
#